data_AF-A0A6J4XBZ1-F1
#
_entry.id   AF-A0A6J4XBZ1-F1
#
_cell.length_a   1.000
_cell.length_b   1.000
_cell.length_c   1.000
_cell.angle_alpha   90.00
_cell.angle_beta   90.00
_cell.angle_gamma   90.00
#
_symmetry.space_group_name_H-M   'P 1'
#
loop_
_entity.id
_entity.type
_entity.pdbx_description
1 polymer ?
#
loop_
_entity_poly.entity_id
_entity_poly.type
_entity_poly.pdbx_seq_one_letter_code
_entity_poly.pdbx_strand_id
1 'polypeptide(L)'
;MVSADQEKLLTSLAADYRKADLQAADLAMLHYAAKLTRSPGEMIEADVSSLRAQGFDDRAIHDICAITAYYAFVNRMADGLGVELESRA
;
A
#
# COMPACT_ATOMS: atom_id res chain seq x y z
N MET A 1 -19.99 10.84 -6.87
CA MET A 1 -20.57 9.66 -6.20
C MET A 1 -19.73 8.47 -6.61
N VAL A 2 -19.12 7.75 -5.66
CA VAL A 2 -18.34 6.54 -5.94
C VAL A 2 -19.32 5.44 -6.39
N SER A 3 -18.98 4.65 -7.41
CA SER A 3 -19.88 3.58 -7.86
C SER A 3 -19.98 2.46 -6.82
N ALA A 4 -21.07 1.68 -6.85
CA ALA A 4 -21.24 0.53 -5.94
C ALA A 4 -20.06 -0.47 -6.05
N ASP A 5 -19.50 -0.65 -7.25
CA ASP A 5 -18.36 -1.52 -7.48
C ASP A 5 -17.08 -0.96 -6.85
N GLN A 6 -16.86 0.36 -6.93
CA GLN A 6 -15.73 1.03 -6.28
C GLN A 6 -15.85 0.97 -4.75
N GLU A 7 -17.04 1.13 -4.19
CA GLU A 7 -17.28 1.03 -2.74
C GLU A 7 -17.01 -0.39 -2.23
N LYS A 8 -17.41 -1.41 -3.00
CA LYS A 8 -17.11 -2.82 -2.71
C LYS A 8 -15.60 -3.09 -2.76
N LEU A 9 -14.91 -2.56 -3.77
CA LEU A 9 -13.45 -2.67 -3.88
C LEU A 9 -12.76 -2.03 -2.67
N LEU A 10 -13.10 -0.79 -2.34
CA LEU A 10 -12.55 -0.08 -1.18
C LEU A 10 -12.76 -0.83 0.13
N THR A 11 -13.97 -1.36 0.34
CA THR A 11 -14.29 -2.17 1.52
C THR A 11 -13.42 -3.42 1.59
N SER A 12 -13.24 -4.13 0.47
CA SER A 12 -12.38 -5.32 0.44
C SER A 12 -10.90 -4.99 0.66
N LEU A 13 -10.39 -3.91 0.07
CA LEU A 13 -9.03 -3.43 0.26
C LEU A 13 -8.74 -3.08 1.72
N ALA A 14 -9.67 -2.37 2.37
CA ALA A 14 -9.54 -1.96 3.76
C ALA A 14 -9.59 -3.14 4.74
N ALA A 15 -10.39 -4.17 4.44
CA ALA A 15 -10.51 -5.36 5.28
C ALA A 15 -9.34 -6.34 5.07
N ASP A 16 -9.10 -6.75 3.82
CA ASP A 16 -8.02 -7.64 3.42
C ASP A 16 -7.79 -7.57 1.91
N TYR A 17 -6.80 -6.78 1.49
CA TYR A 17 -6.48 -6.58 0.08
C TYR A 17 -6.19 -7.87 -0.70
N ARG A 18 -5.82 -8.97 -0.03
CA ARG A 18 -5.55 -10.27 -0.69
C ARG A 18 -6.81 -10.94 -1.22
N LYS A 19 -7.98 -10.51 -0.75
CA LYS A 19 -9.30 -11.00 -1.18
C LYS A 19 -9.99 -10.04 -2.15
N ALA A 20 -9.38 -8.89 -2.43
CA ALA A 20 -9.91 -7.93 -3.37
C ALA A 20 -9.70 -8.44 -4.81
N ASP A 21 -10.64 -8.12 -5.70
CA ASP A 21 -10.55 -8.43 -7.12
C ASP A 21 -9.57 -7.45 -7.78
N LEU A 22 -8.28 -7.81 -7.74
CA LEU A 22 -7.16 -6.98 -8.20
C LEU A 22 -6.42 -7.64 -9.34
N GLN A 23 -5.85 -6.81 -10.21
CA GLN A 23 -4.90 -7.30 -11.21
C GLN A 23 -3.62 -7.78 -10.51
N ALA A 24 -2.90 -8.71 -11.16
CA ALA A 24 -1.68 -9.29 -10.60
C ALA A 24 -0.62 -8.23 -10.24
N ALA A 25 -0.52 -7.16 -11.03
CA ALA A 25 0.37 -6.03 -10.79
C ALA A 25 0.00 -5.27 -9.50
N ASP A 26 -1.28 -4.97 -9.28
CA ASP A 26 -1.75 -4.28 -8.08
C ASP A 26 -1.53 -5.13 -6.83
N LEU A 27 -1.79 -6.43 -6.93
CA LEU A 27 -1.56 -7.36 -5.83
C LEU A 27 -0.07 -7.45 -5.46
N ALA A 28 0.83 -7.50 -6.46
CA ALA A 28 2.28 -7.49 -6.23
C ALA A 28 2.76 -6.18 -5.57
N MET A 29 2.25 -5.04 -6.04
CA MET A 29 2.51 -3.72 -5.44
C MET A 29 2.07 -3.70 -3.96
N LEU A 30 0.87 -4.19 -3.65
CA LEU A 30 0.37 -4.23 -2.27
C LEU A 30 1.14 -5.22 -1.40
N HIS A 31 1.60 -6.35 -1.93
CA HIS A 31 2.50 -7.26 -1.20
C HIS A 31 3.83 -6.60 -0.85
N TYR A 32 4.44 -5.89 -1.79
CA TYR A 32 5.65 -5.12 -1.55
C TYR A 32 5.42 -4.06 -0.45
N ALA A 33 4.38 -3.25 -0.59
CA ALA A 33 4.05 -2.19 0.38
C ALA A 33 3.79 -2.76 1.78
N ALA A 34 3.08 -3.88 1.85
CA ALA A 34 2.75 -4.58 3.08
C ALA A 34 4.01 -5.16 3.77
N LYS A 35 4.95 -5.73 3.01
CA LYS A 35 6.24 -6.20 3.55
C LYS A 35 7.08 -5.03 4.06
N LEU A 36 7.26 -3.99 3.25
CA LEU A 36 8.04 -2.80 3.60
C LEU A 36 7.49 -2.11 4.87
N THR A 37 6.17 -2.14 5.07
CA THR A 37 5.54 -1.58 6.27
C THR A 37 5.81 -2.40 7.53
N ARG A 38 5.70 -3.73 7.45
CA ARG A 38 5.80 -4.63 8.62
C ARG A 38 7.23 -5.01 8.99
N SER A 39 8.04 -5.27 7.98
CA SER A 39 9.39 -5.82 8.12
C SER A 39 10.39 -5.10 7.20
N PRO A 40 10.57 -3.77 7.33
CA PRO A 40 11.46 -3.01 6.44
C PRO A 40 12.92 -3.52 6.47
N GLY A 41 13.37 -4.09 7.58
CA GLY A 41 14.72 -4.68 7.70
C GLY A 41 14.91 -6.01 6.97
N GLU A 42 13.84 -6.63 6.46
CA GLU A 42 13.87 -7.90 5.72
C GLU A 42 13.72 -7.70 4.19
N MET A 43 13.75 -6.46 3.73
CA MET A 43 13.67 -6.13 2.31
C MET A 43 14.93 -6.58 1.58
N ILE A 44 14.75 -7.23 0.43
CA ILE A 44 15.81 -7.78 -0.41
C ILE A 44 15.57 -7.43 -1.89
N GLU A 45 16.59 -7.61 -2.73
CA GLU A 45 16.52 -7.33 -4.17
C GLU A 45 15.40 -8.12 -4.88
N ALA A 46 15.08 -9.32 -4.41
CA ALA A 46 14.00 -10.14 -4.96
C ALA A 46 12.62 -9.45 -4.84
N ASP A 47 12.39 -8.65 -3.81
CA ASP A 47 11.12 -7.91 -3.64
C ASP A 47 10.96 -6.89 -4.77
N VAL A 48 12.03 -6.16 -5.09
CA VAL A 48 12.06 -5.20 -6.20
C VAL A 48 11.93 -5.92 -7.55
N SER A 49 12.63 -7.05 -7.71
CA SER A 49 12.58 -7.86 -8.93
C SER A 49 11.18 -8.39 -9.22
N SER A 50 10.40 -8.72 -8.18
CA SER A 50 9.00 -9.15 -8.34
C SER A 50 8.09 -8.06 -8.93
N LEU A 51 8.35 -6.79 -8.59
CA LEU A 51 7.63 -5.65 -9.19
C LEU A 51 8.03 -5.48 -10.66
N ARG A 52 9.33 -5.57 -10.99
CA ARG A 52 9.79 -5.52 -12.38
C ARG A 52 9.16 -6.61 -13.24
N ALA A 53 8.98 -7.82 -12.68
CA ALA A 53 8.32 -8.93 -13.37
C ALA A 53 6.84 -8.66 -13.70
N GLN A 54 6.19 -7.72 -13.01
CA GLN A 54 4.83 -7.25 -13.33
C GLN A 54 4.81 -6.05 -14.30
N GLY A 55 5.98 -5.61 -14.80
CA GLY A 55 6.09 -4.52 -15.76
C GLY A 55 6.28 -3.13 -15.15
N PHE A 56 6.49 -3.02 -13.84
CA PHE A 56 6.85 -1.74 -13.22
C PHE A 56 8.28 -1.34 -13.60
N ASP A 57 8.45 -0.11 -14.07
CA ASP A 57 9.77 0.47 -14.29
C ASP A 57 10.38 0.99 -12.97
N ASP A 58 11.66 1.37 -13.00
CA ASP A 58 12.36 1.83 -11.80
C ASP A 58 11.72 3.08 -11.19
N ARG A 59 11.09 3.93 -12.01
CA ARG A 59 10.38 5.11 -11.52
C ARG A 59 9.14 4.72 -10.73
N ALA A 60 8.31 3.83 -11.26
CA ALA A 60 7.12 3.32 -10.59
C ALA A 60 7.48 2.59 -9.29
N ILE A 61 8.54 1.79 -9.30
CA ILE A 61 9.04 1.10 -8.09
C ILE A 61 9.49 2.11 -7.03
N HIS A 62 10.23 3.13 -7.43
CA HIS A 62 10.62 4.21 -6.54
C HIS A 62 9.39 4.88 -5.92
N ASP A 63 8.37 5.20 -6.74
CA ASP A 63 7.17 5.88 -6.28
C ASP A 63 6.34 4.99 -5.32
N ILE A 64 6.25 3.68 -5.57
CA ILE A 64 5.66 2.69 -4.65
C ILE A 64 6.38 2.72 -3.30
N CYS A 65 7.71 2.66 -3.31
CA CYS A 65 8.52 2.70 -2.10
C CYS A 65 8.35 4.01 -1.33
N ALA A 66 8.43 5.15 -2.02
CA ALA A 66 8.33 6.48 -1.43
C ALA A 66 6.96 6.72 -0.78
N ILE A 67 5.87 6.38 -1.48
CA ILE A 67 4.50 6.54 -0.96
C ILE A 67 4.29 5.63 0.25
N THR A 68 4.73 4.37 0.17
CA THR A 68 4.62 3.43 1.29
C THR A 68 5.38 3.95 2.52
N ALA A 69 6.61 4.41 2.34
CA ALA A 69 7.43 4.95 3.42
C ALA A 69 6.83 6.22 4.03
N TYR A 70 6.28 7.11 3.20
CA TYR A 70 5.63 8.34 3.64
C TYR A 70 4.41 8.05 4.53
N TYR A 71 3.50 7.17 4.11
CA TYR A 71 2.35 6.79 4.94
C TYR A 71 2.78 6.09 6.23
N ALA A 72 3.81 5.24 6.18
CA ALA A 72 4.34 4.62 7.37
C ALA A 72 4.93 5.65 8.36
N PHE A 73 5.54 6.73 7.87
CA PHE A 73 5.98 7.85 8.72
C PHE A 73 4.80 8.61 9.31
N VAL A 74 3.82 9.01 8.49
CA VAL A 74 2.64 9.77 8.94
C VAL A 74 1.84 8.98 9.96
N ASN A 75 1.60 7.69 9.74
CA ASN A 75 0.88 6.84 10.68
C ASN A 75 1.61 6.77 12.03
N ARG A 76 2.94 6.62 12.03
CA ARG A 76 3.73 6.63 13.28
C ARG A 76 3.66 7.97 14.01
N MET A 77 3.62 9.08 13.29
CA MET A 77 3.45 10.40 13.89
C MET A 77 2.05 10.57 14.49
N ALA A 78 1.01 10.17 13.77
CA ALA A 78 -0.37 10.26 14.22
C ALA A 78 -0.60 9.37 15.45
N ASP A 79 -0.25 8.09 15.36
CA ASP A 79 -0.42 7.12 16.45
C ASP A 79 0.47 7.45 17.65
N GLY A 80 1.72 7.87 17.41
CA GLY A 80 2.69 8.18 18.46
C GLY A 80 2.35 9.45 19.26
N LEU A 81 1.59 10.38 18.66
CA LEU A 81 1.15 11.62 19.32
C LEU A 81 -0.32 11.59 19.74
N GLY A 82 -1.08 10.54 19.39
CA GLY A 82 -2.51 10.44 19.68
C GLY A 82 -3.36 11.44 18.89
N VAL A 83 -3.02 11.68 17.63
CA VAL A 83 -3.77 12.59 16.75
C VAL A 83 -5.16 11.99 16.45
N GLU A 84 -6.21 12.73 16.78
CA GLU A 84 -7.60 12.34 16.48
C GLU A 84 -8.02 12.81 15.08
N LEU A 85 -8.95 12.07 14.48
CA LEU A 85 -9.59 12.50 13.23
C LEU A 85 -10.45 13.74 13.49
N GLU A 86 -10.29 14.77 12.67
CA GLU A 86 -11.17 15.93 12.73
C GLU A 86 -12.62 15.51 12.45
N SER A 87 -13.55 15.98 13.27
CA SER A 87 -14.97 15.79 13.02
C SER A 87 -15.34 16.44 11.69
N ARG A 88 -15.84 15.66 10.74
CA ARG A 88 -16.34 16.16 9.46
C ARG A 88 -17.50 17.13 9.76
N ALA A 89 -17.28 18.43 9.54
CA ALA A 89 -18.32 19.46 9.62
C ALA A 89 -19.30 19.35 8.44
#